data_AF-A0A645CBS0-F1
#
_entry.id   AF-A0A645CBS0-F1
#
_cell.length_a   1.000
_cell.length_b   1.000
_cell.length_c   1.000
_cell.angle_alpha   90.00
_cell.angle_beta   90.00
_cell.angle_gamma   90.00
#
_symmetry.space_group_name_H-M   'P 1'
#
loop_
_entity.id
_entity.type
_entity.pdbx_description
1 polymer ?
#
loop_
_entity_poly.entity_id
_entity_poly.type
_entity_poly.pdbx_seq_one_letter_code
_entity_poly.pdbx_strand_id
1 'polypeptide(L)'
;MPAPLPSPVARISIDPRVLAGILAGLVALASPALARMGIRRKRLASSDAGDRVAGAWRELQATAVDLGMPWPAATPRQVAAMAWPGLDAEGRAALRRIALLVERRRYAAAPPPVAEVATDVGLISAQWYSSVSKGRRLAARMLPRSLFLGRKRRV
;
A
#
# COMPACT_ATOMS: atom_id res chain seq x y z
N MET A 1 21.92 33.42 54.81
CA MET A 1 22.13 33.38 53.34
C MET A 1 20.93 32.70 52.70
N PRO A 2 20.00 33.42 52.04
CA PRO A 2 18.90 32.78 51.33
C PRO A 2 19.41 32.07 50.07
N ALA A 3 18.88 30.87 49.80
CA ALA A 3 19.25 30.06 48.63
C ALA A 3 18.87 30.78 47.32
N PRO A 4 19.69 30.67 46.24
CA PRO A 4 19.36 31.27 44.96
C PRO A 4 18.08 30.65 44.40
N LEU A 5 17.15 31.49 43.95
CA LEU A 5 15.94 31.06 43.27
C LEU A 5 16.32 30.26 42.01
N PRO A 6 15.57 29.20 41.66
CA PRO A 6 15.79 28.50 40.41
C PRO A 6 15.69 29.48 39.24
N SER A 7 16.68 29.46 38.36
CA SER A 7 16.70 30.29 37.16
C SER A 7 15.47 29.98 36.29
N PRO A 8 14.91 31.00 35.60
CA PRO A 8 13.76 30.79 34.74
C PRO A 8 14.11 29.74 33.69
N VAL A 9 13.39 28.62 33.71
CA VAL A 9 13.49 27.57 32.71
C VAL A 9 13.24 28.24 31.36
N ALA A 10 14.23 28.22 30.47
CA ALA A 10 14.12 28.82 29.16
C ALA A 10 12.88 28.27 28.45
N ARG A 11 11.84 29.10 28.30
CA ARG A 11 10.65 28.74 27.54
C ARG A 11 11.07 28.66 26.08
N ILE A 12 11.08 27.46 25.52
CA ILE A 12 11.29 27.26 24.10
C ILE A 12 10.11 27.91 23.37
N SER A 13 10.31 29.12 22.86
CA SER A 13 9.35 29.83 22.03
C SER A 13 9.45 29.31 20.60
N ILE A 14 8.63 28.32 20.25
CA ILE A 14 8.52 27.82 18.89
C ILE A 14 7.67 28.80 18.09
N ASP A 15 8.21 29.33 16.99
CA ASP A 15 7.46 30.19 16.08
C ASP A 15 6.25 29.42 15.52
N PRO A 16 5.01 29.96 15.63
CA PRO A 16 3.82 29.31 15.11
C PRO A 16 3.91 28.98 13.61
N ARG A 17 4.70 29.72 12.83
CA ARG A 17 4.96 29.43 11.40
C ARG A 17 5.80 28.17 11.22
N VAL A 18 6.82 27.98 12.07
CA VAL A 18 7.64 26.76 12.08
C VAL A 18 6.79 25.57 12.50
N LEU A 19 5.96 25.73 13.54
CA LEU A 19 5.04 24.70 13.99
C LEU A 19 4.03 24.32 12.87
N ALA A 20 3.47 25.31 12.17
CA ALA A 20 2.54 25.09 11.06
C ALA A 20 3.21 24.39 9.87
N GLY A 21 4.45 24.74 9.54
CA GLY A 21 5.23 24.09 8.48
C GLY A 21 5.53 22.62 8.79
N ILE A 22 5.94 22.31 10.04
CA ILE A 22 6.16 20.94 10.51
C ILE A 22 4.85 20.15 10.45
N LEU A 23 3.74 20.72 10.93
CA LEU A 23 2.44 20.07 10.91
C LEU A 23 1.96 19.79 9.49
N ALA A 24 2.10 20.77 8.58
CA ALA A 24 1.76 20.60 7.17
C ALA A 24 2.60 19.50 6.51
N GLY A 25 3.91 19.44 6.80
CA GLY A 25 4.80 18.38 6.32
C GLY A 25 4.39 17.00 6.85
N LEU A 26 4.07 16.89 8.13
CA LEU A 26 3.58 15.64 8.74
C LEU A 26 2.23 15.21 8.15
N VAL A 27 1.29 16.13 7.94
CA VAL A 27 0.01 15.84 7.28
C VAL A 27 0.23 15.41 5.84
N ALA A 28 1.13 16.06 5.09
CA ALA A 28 1.47 15.67 3.73
C ALA A 28 2.13 14.28 3.66
N LEU A 29 2.95 13.91 4.64
CA LEU A 29 3.54 12.57 4.78
C LEU A 29 2.53 11.50 5.25
N ALA A 30 1.56 11.89 6.08
CA ALA A 30 0.52 11.00 6.59
C ALA A 30 -0.64 10.80 5.60
N SER A 31 -0.91 11.78 4.74
CA SER A 31 -1.99 11.76 3.74
C SER A 31 -1.97 10.51 2.84
N PRO A 32 -0.81 10.08 2.30
CA PRO A 32 -0.70 8.87 1.47
C PRO A 32 -0.99 7.58 2.23
N ALA A 33 -0.57 7.49 3.50
CA ALA A 33 -0.83 6.32 4.34
C ALA A 33 -2.32 6.20 4.70
N LEU A 34 -2.97 7.33 5.01
CA LEU A 34 -4.41 7.42 5.28
C LEU A 34 -5.24 7.17 4.01
N ALA A 35 -4.83 7.74 2.87
CA ALA A 35 -5.43 7.46 1.58
C ALA A 35 -5.30 5.97 1.20
N ARG A 36 -4.14 5.34 1.48
CA ARG A 36 -3.97 3.89 1.33
C ARG A 36 -4.88 3.08 2.25
N MET A 37 -5.01 3.46 3.52
CA MET A 37 -5.94 2.78 4.42
C MET A 37 -7.39 2.92 3.94
N GLY A 38 -7.78 4.11 3.46
CA GLY A 38 -9.11 4.36 2.89
C GLY A 38 -9.37 3.57 1.61
N ILE A 39 -8.42 3.54 0.68
CA ILE A 39 -8.52 2.79 -0.58
C ILE A 39 -8.51 1.28 -0.32
N ARG A 40 -7.64 0.78 0.58
CA ARG A 40 -7.57 -0.62 0.97
C ARG A 40 -8.85 -1.08 1.66
N ARG A 41 -9.40 -0.27 2.58
CA ARG A 41 -10.71 -0.55 3.20
C ARG A 41 -11.82 -0.53 2.16
N LYS A 42 -11.90 0.49 1.29
CA LYS A 42 -12.95 0.61 0.28
C LYS A 42 -12.88 -0.48 -0.80
N ARG A 43 -11.68 -0.91 -1.21
CA ARG A 43 -11.48 -1.98 -2.22
C ARG A 43 -11.76 -3.38 -1.69
N LEU A 44 -11.56 -3.60 -0.38
CA LEU A 44 -11.80 -4.90 0.25
C LEU A 44 -13.20 -5.01 0.87
N ALA A 45 -13.88 -3.89 1.13
CA ALA A 45 -15.22 -3.83 1.74
C ALA A 45 -16.37 -3.88 0.72
N SER A 46 -16.13 -4.16 -0.56
CA SER A 46 -17.22 -4.31 -1.53
C SER A 46 -18.10 -5.49 -1.13
N SER A 47 -19.43 -5.30 -1.08
CA SER A 47 -20.39 -6.40 -0.91
C SER A 47 -20.45 -7.28 -2.16
N ASP A 48 -20.23 -6.71 -3.35
CA ASP A 48 -20.04 -7.45 -4.59
C ASP A 48 -18.68 -8.12 -4.61
N ALA A 49 -18.71 -9.42 -4.84
CA ALA A 49 -17.57 -10.28 -4.66
C ALA A 49 -16.65 -10.35 -5.89
N GLY A 50 -17.17 -10.06 -7.08
CA GLY A 50 -16.34 -9.83 -8.25
C GLY A 50 -15.53 -8.54 -8.12
N ASP A 51 -16.16 -7.46 -7.65
CA ASP A 51 -15.50 -6.17 -7.46
C ASP A 51 -14.42 -6.22 -6.37
N ARG A 52 -14.60 -7.04 -5.33
CA ARG A 52 -13.54 -7.31 -4.34
C ARG A 52 -12.30 -7.93 -4.98
N VAL A 53 -12.47 -8.96 -5.81
CA VAL A 53 -11.35 -9.64 -6.48
C VAL A 53 -10.63 -8.68 -7.44
N ALA A 54 -11.37 -7.88 -8.20
CA ALA A 54 -10.80 -6.84 -9.05
C ALA A 54 -10.11 -5.72 -8.24
N GLY A 55 -10.62 -5.41 -7.05
CA GLY A 55 -10.00 -4.51 -6.08
C GLY A 55 -8.66 -5.05 -5.57
N ALA A 56 -8.64 -6.31 -5.14
CA ALA A 56 -7.45 -7.01 -4.66
C ALA A 56 -6.34 -7.06 -5.71
N TRP A 57 -6.67 -7.39 -6.96
CA TRP A 57 -5.69 -7.42 -8.05
C TRP A 57 -5.05 -6.05 -8.32
N ARG A 58 -5.88 -4.99 -8.35
CA ARG A 58 -5.38 -3.61 -8.50
C ARG A 58 -4.55 -3.16 -7.30
N GLU A 59 -4.80 -3.72 -6.12
CA GLU A 59 -4.01 -3.42 -4.91
C GLU A 59 -2.62 -4.04 -5.00
N LEU A 60 -2.52 -5.29 -5.46
CA LEU A 60 -1.23 -5.94 -5.72
C LEU A 60 -0.43 -5.20 -6.80
N GLN A 61 -1.10 -4.80 -7.88
CA GLN A 61 -0.48 -3.97 -8.93
C GLN A 61 0.07 -2.67 -8.37
N ALA A 62 -0.73 -1.92 -7.60
CA ALA A 62 -0.31 -0.67 -7.00
C ALA A 62 0.88 -0.89 -6.05
N THR A 63 0.81 -1.92 -5.20
CA THR A 63 1.86 -2.28 -4.25
C THR A 63 3.20 -2.56 -4.95
N ALA A 64 3.18 -3.37 -6.02
CA ALA A 64 4.39 -3.65 -6.78
C ALA A 64 4.98 -2.39 -7.41
N VAL A 65 4.14 -1.56 -8.06
CA VAL A 65 4.56 -0.29 -8.68
C VAL A 65 5.14 0.67 -7.64
N ASP A 66 4.54 0.76 -6.46
CA ASP A 66 4.99 1.63 -5.38
C ASP A 66 6.35 1.19 -4.81
N LEU A 67 6.61 -0.12 -4.79
CA LEU A 67 7.90 -0.70 -4.43
C LEU A 67 8.95 -0.58 -5.54
N GLY A 68 8.57 -0.02 -6.69
CA GLY A 68 9.44 0.14 -7.86
C GLY A 68 9.61 -1.13 -8.69
N MET A 69 8.74 -2.13 -8.48
CA MET A 69 8.70 -3.34 -9.28
C MET A 69 7.78 -3.10 -10.50
N PRO A 70 8.27 -3.23 -11.74
CA PRO A 70 7.45 -3.05 -12.93
C PRO A 70 6.29 -4.05 -12.95
N TRP A 71 5.07 -3.56 -13.21
CA TRP A 71 3.93 -4.44 -13.42
C TRP A 71 3.74 -4.72 -14.91
N PRO A 72 3.77 -5.99 -15.36
CA PRO A 72 3.71 -6.31 -16.79
C PRO A 72 2.30 -6.14 -17.36
N ALA A 73 2.24 -5.80 -18.65
CA ALA A 73 1.01 -5.86 -19.44
C ALA A 73 0.75 -7.31 -19.89
N ALA A 74 0.34 -8.16 -18.95
CA ALA A 74 0.13 -9.60 -19.17
C ALA A 74 -1.18 -10.08 -18.51
N THR A 75 -1.63 -11.29 -18.86
CA THR A 75 -2.82 -11.88 -18.22
C THR A 75 -2.57 -12.17 -16.74
N PRO A 76 -3.62 -12.25 -15.90
CA PRO A 76 -3.44 -12.57 -14.47
C PRO A 76 -2.63 -13.85 -14.24
N ARG A 77 -2.91 -14.93 -14.98
CA ARG A 77 -2.09 -16.16 -14.92
C ARG A 77 -0.63 -15.92 -15.28
N GLN A 78 -0.36 -15.18 -16.35
CA GLN A 78 1.02 -14.89 -16.76
C GLN A 78 1.76 -14.09 -15.69
N VAL A 79 1.11 -13.07 -15.11
CA VAL A 79 1.66 -12.29 -13.99
C VAL A 79 1.97 -13.18 -12.78
N ALA A 80 1.07 -14.10 -12.42
CA ALA A 80 1.26 -15.00 -11.29
C ALA A 80 2.29 -16.13 -11.53
N ALA A 81 2.63 -16.41 -12.80
CA ALA A 81 3.67 -17.37 -13.16
C ALA A 81 5.08 -16.76 -13.10
N MET A 82 5.20 -15.43 -13.08
CA MET A 82 6.50 -14.75 -13.03
C MET A 82 7.24 -14.96 -11.71
N ALA A 83 8.57 -14.91 -11.79
CA ALA A 83 9.45 -14.97 -10.64
C ALA A 83 9.50 -13.62 -9.91
N TRP A 84 8.48 -13.35 -9.09
CA TRP A 84 8.44 -12.14 -8.26
C TRP A 84 9.47 -12.21 -7.13
N PRO A 85 10.32 -11.17 -6.97
CA PRO A 85 11.34 -11.15 -5.94
C PRO A 85 10.72 -11.13 -4.54
N GLY A 86 11.25 -11.98 -3.67
CA GLY A 86 10.85 -12.04 -2.26
C GLY A 86 9.56 -12.79 -1.96
N LEU A 87 8.86 -13.32 -2.97
CA LEU A 87 7.77 -14.24 -2.71
C LEU A 87 8.31 -15.65 -2.43
N ASP A 88 7.93 -16.23 -1.31
CA ASP A 88 8.18 -17.64 -1.01
C ASP A 88 7.15 -18.55 -1.71
N ALA A 89 7.13 -19.84 -1.37
CA ALA A 89 6.20 -20.79 -1.98
C ALA A 89 4.73 -20.44 -1.71
N GLU A 90 4.43 -19.96 -0.50
CA GLU A 90 3.07 -19.62 -0.09
C GLU A 90 2.60 -18.30 -0.71
N GLY A 91 3.45 -17.28 -0.74
CA GLY A 91 3.16 -16.02 -1.43
C GLY A 91 2.94 -16.21 -2.93
N ARG A 92 3.73 -17.10 -3.57
CA ARG A 92 3.49 -17.49 -4.97
C ARG A 92 2.17 -18.23 -5.14
N ALA A 93 1.81 -19.13 -4.22
CA ALA A 93 0.53 -19.83 -4.26
C ALA A 93 -0.66 -18.86 -4.07
N ALA A 94 -0.56 -17.93 -3.12
CA ALA A 94 -1.54 -16.86 -2.90
C ALA A 94 -1.74 -15.99 -4.14
N LEU A 95 -0.65 -15.59 -4.81
CA LEU A 95 -0.73 -14.79 -6.03
C LEU A 95 -1.45 -15.55 -7.16
N ARG A 96 -1.19 -16.85 -7.30
CA ARG A 96 -1.88 -17.72 -8.27
C ARG A 96 -3.36 -17.88 -7.93
N ARG A 97 -3.72 -18.05 -6.65
CA ARG A 97 -5.13 -18.10 -6.22
C ARG A 97 -5.85 -16.83 -6.64
N ILE A 98 -5.33 -15.65 -6.30
CA ILE A 98 -5.94 -14.37 -6.68
C ILE A 98 -6.04 -14.23 -8.21
N ALA A 99 -5.01 -14.58 -8.96
CA ALA A 99 -5.04 -14.52 -10.42
C ALA A 99 -6.14 -15.40 -11.03
N LEU A 100 -6.32 -16.63 -10.51
CA LEU A 100 -7.40 -17.52 -10.93
C LEU A 100 -8.77 -16.93 -10.62
N LEU A 101 -8.94 -16.27 -9.48
CA LEU A 101 -10.20 -15.59 -9.13
C LEU A 101 -10.53 -14.43 -10.08
N VAL A 102 -9.52 -13.63 -10.45
CA VAL A 102 -9.68 -12.52 -11.40
C VAL A 102 -10.16 -13.03 -12.75
N GLU A 103 -9.63 -14.17 -13.20
CA GLU A 103 -10.07 -14.80 -14.43
C GLU A 103 -11.47 -15.42 -14.29
N ARG A 104 -11.75 -16.12 -13.19
CA ARG A 104 -13.08 -16.71 -12.91
C ARG A 104 -14.19 -15.67 -12.84
N ARG A 105 -13.91 -14.46 -12.35
CA ARG A 105 -14.84 -13.32 -12.42
C ARG A 105 -15.28 -13.02 -13.86
N ARG A 106 -14.38 -13.14 -14.86
CA ARG A 106 -14.73 -12.94 -16.27
C ARG A 106 -15.66 -14.02 -16.82
N TYR A 107 -15.73 -15.18 -16.16
CA TYR A 107 -16.51 -16.35 -16.60
C TYR A 107 -17.69 -16.68 -15.67
N ALA A 108 -18.20 -15.70 -14.91
CA ALA A 108 -19.41 -15.81 -14.08
C ALA A 108 -19.40 -16.91 -13.00
N ALA A 109 -18.25 -17.20 -12.38
CA ALA A 109 -18.18 -18.13 -11.25
C ALA A 109 -18.32 -17.43 -9.90
N ALA A 110 -18.93 -18.13 -8.92
CA ALA A 110 -19.08 -17.66 -7.55
C ALA A 110 -17.70 -17.41 -6.88
N PRO A 111 -17.42 -16.19 -6.42
CA PRO A 111 -16.15 -15.82 -5.78
C PRO A 111 -16.06 -16.29 -4.31
N PRO A 112 -14.83 -16.48 -3.78
CA PRO A 112 -14.59 -17.00 -2.43
C PRO A 112 -14.89 -15.97 -1.32
N PRO A 113 -14.87 -16.41 -0.05
CA PRO A 113 -15.06 -15.55 1.11
C PRO A 113 -14.11 -14.33 1.15
N VAL A 114 -14.60 -13.22 1.69
CA VAL A 114 -13.87 -11.93 1.81
C VAL A 114 -12.54 -12.09 2.56
N ALA A 115 -12.55 -12.88 3.64
CA ALA A 115 -11.41 -13.04 4.55
C ALA A 115 -10.20 -13.71 3.87
N GLU A 116 -10.46 -14.64 2.94
CA GLU A 116 -9.40 -15.36 2.22
C GLU A 116 -8.65 -14.43 1.27
N VAL A 117 -9.38 -13.63 0.48
CA VAL A 117 -8.78 -12.67 -0.47
C VAL A 117 -7.97 -11.60 0.26
N ALA A 118 -8.47 -11.10 1.39
CA ALA A 118 -7.76 -10.09 2.19
C ALA A 118 -6.48 -10.65 2.83
N THR A 119 -6.51 -11.92 3.29
CA THR A 119 -5.36 -12.63 3.85
C THR A 119 -4.27 -12.82 2.80
N ASP A 120 -4.64 -13.31 1.61
CA ASP A 120 -3.69 -13.53 0.50
C ASP A 120 -3.01 -12.22 0.06
N VAL A 121 -3.78 -11.13 -0.06
CA VAL A 121 -3.22 -9.79 -0.37
C VAL A 121 -2.26 -9.33 0.72
N GLY A 122 -2.63 -9.56 1.99
CA GLY A 122 -1.80 -9.23 3.14
C GLY A 122 -0.45 -9.95 3.13
N LEU A 123 -0.47 -11.26 2.89
CA LEU A 123 0.72 -12.11 2.80
C LEU A 123 1.66 -11.64 1.68
N ILE A 124 1.15 -11.51 0.45
CA ILE A 124 1.95 -11.09 -0.71
C ILE A 124 2.57 -9.71 -0.48
N SER A 125 1.78 -8.77 0.04
CA SER A 125 2.25 -7.42 0.33
C SER A 125 3.36 -7.45 1.39
N ALA A 126 3.19 -8.20 2.48
CA ALA A 126 4.19 -8.30 3.54
C ALA A 126 5.53 -8.84 3.01
N GLN A 127 5.49 -9.87 2.17
CA GLN A 127 6.67 -10.45 1.54
C GLN A 127 7.36 -9.49 0.56
N TRP A 128 6.60 -8.75 -0.25
CA TRP A 128 7.19 -7.71 -1.10
C TRP A 128 7.79 -6.53 -0.33
N TYR A 129 7.17 -6.12 0.78
CA TYR A 129 7.75 -5.09 1.64
C TYR A 129 9.04 -5.57 2.32
N SER A 130 9.10 -6.84 2.74
CA SER A 130 10.30 -7.39 3.38
C SER A 130 11.46 -7.55 2.39
N SER A 131 11.18 -7.76 1.10
CA SER A 131 12.18 -8.01 0.06
C SER A 131 12.92 -6.77 -0.47
N VAL A 132 12.43 -5.57 -0.20
CA VAL A 132 13.08 -4.31 -0.61
C VAL A 132 13.87 -3.65 0.53
N SER A 133 14.74 -2.68 0.21
CA SER A 133 15.50 -1.94 1.23
C SER A 133 14.60 -1.06 2.12
N LYS A 134 15.09 -0.74 3.33
CA LYS A 134 14.39 0.17 4.28
C LYS A 134 14.00 1.51 3.63
N GLY A 135 14.89 2.09 2.82
CA GLY A 135 14.63 3.32 2.08
C GLY A 135 13.52 3.18 1.03
N ARG A 136 13.50 2.08 0.25
CA ARG A 136 12.42 1.81 -0.70
C ARG A 136 11.08 1.59 0.00
N ARG A 137 11.05 0.93 1.15
CA ARG A 137 9.82 0.79 1.96
C ARG A 137 9.27 2.15 2.38
N LEU A 138 10.14 3.04 2.88
CA LEU A 138 9.75 4.37 3.32
C LEU A 138 9.26 5.21 2.15
N ALA A 139 9.99 5.21 1.03
CA ALA A 139 9.59 5.91 -0.19
C ALA A 139 8.24 5.41 -0.72
N ALA A 140 8.02 4.09 -0.76
CA ALA A 140 6.73 3.53 -1.13
C ALA A 140 5.64 4.04 -0.19
N ARG A 141 5.87 4.08 1.13
CA ARG A 141 4.88 4.60 2.11
C ARG A 141 4.54 6.07 1.91
N MET A 142 5.55 6.91 1.67
CA MET A 142 5.43 8.38 1.66
C MET A 142 5.07 8.96 0.29
N LEU A 143 5.49 8.33 -0.81
CA LEU A 143 5.23 8.82 -2.17
C LEU A 143 4.82 7.63 -3.08
N PRO A 144 3.54 7.22 -3.05
CA PRO A 144 3.05 6.10 -3.86
C PRO A 144 3.16 6.45 -5.35
N ARG A 145 4.09 5.81 -6.08
CA ARG A 145 4.29 6.05 -7.52
C ARG A 145 3.02 5.78 -8.33
N SER A 146 2.20 4.84 -7.88
CA SER A 146 0.91 4.49 -8.49
C SER A 146 -0.08 5.66 -8.56
N LEU A 147 -0.04 6.60 -7.60
CA LEU A 147 -0.91 7.79 -7.60
C LEU A 147 -0.50 8.80 -8.68
N PHE A 148 0.79 8.83 -9.05
CA PHE A 148 1.31 9.75 -10.06
C PHE A 148 1.28 9.14 -11.48
N LEU A 149 1.51 7.83 -11.61
CA LEU A 149 1.43 7.10 -12.88
C LEU A 149 0.01 7.03 -13.45
N GLY A 150 -1.02 6.99 -12.60
CA GLY A 150 -2.42 7.02 -13.01
C GLY A 150 -2.85 8.34 -13.67
N ARG A 151 -2.12 9.45 -13.45
CA ARG A 151 -2.45 10.76 -14.04
C ARG A 151 -1.96 10.92 -15.49
N LYS A 152 -1.04 10.07 -15.97
CA LYS A 152 -0.46 10.16 -17.34
C LYS A 152 -1.13 9.27 -18.41
N ARG A 153 -2.18 8.50 -18.08
CA ARG A 153 -2.91 7.65 -19.05
C ARG A 153 -4.36 8.13 -19.28
N ARG A 154 -4.50 9.38 -19.70
CA ARG A 154 -5.68 9.89 -20.42
C ARG A 154 -5.17 10.65 -21.65
N VAL A 155 -4.88 9.91 -22.70
CA VAL A 155 -4.92 10.34 -24.10
C VAL A 155 -5.56 9.20 -24.86
#